data_AF-A0A0P9DKG2-F1
#
_entry.id   AF-A0A0P9DKG2-F1
#
_cell.length_a   1.000
_cell.length_b   1.000
_cell.length_c   1.000
_cell.angle_alpha   90.00
_cell.angle_beta   90.00
_cell.angle_gamma   90.00
#
_symmetry.space_group_name_H-M   'P 1'
#
loop_
_entity.id
_entity.type
_entity.pdbx_description
1 polymer ?
#
loop_
_entity_poly.entity_id
_entity_poly.type
_entity_poly.pdbx_seq_one_letter_code
_entity_poly.pdbx_strand_id
1 'polypeptide(L)'
;MSTVVSGAIIIALFGWFATIIAISRSKLSSQRKRMLLVPSWIPWLVLALGAPILSGLISWQDALNLGGAITTGMLVSVVISRSGPRR
;
A
#
# COMPACT_ATOMS: atom_id res chain seq x y z
N MET A 1 -2.28 -11.71 15.21
CA MET A 1 -1.88 -11.80 13.79
C MET A 1 -0.91 -12.96 13.64
N SER A 2 -1.13 -13.87 12.69
CA SER A 2 -0.21 -14.97 12.42
C SER A 2 1.07 -14.47 11.76
N THR A 3 2.21 -15.11 12.04
CA THR A 3 3.53 -14.76 11.45
C THR A 3 3.50 -14.73 9.92
N VAL A 4 2.67 -15.60 9.32
CA VAL A 4 2.44 -15.68 7.87
C VAL A 4 1.80 -14.40 7.32
N VAL A 5 0.78 -13.86 8.00
CA VAL A 5 0.10 -12.62 7.60
C VAL A 5 1.05 -11.43 7.73
N SER A 6 1.81 -11.36 8.83
CA SER A 6 2.83 -10.31 9.01
C SER A 6 3.92 -10.38 7.95
N GLY A 7 4.40 -11.57 7.61
CA GLY A 7 5.39 -11.79 6.55
C GLY A 7 4.87 -11.37 5.17
N ALA A 8 3.62 -11.71 4.85
CA ALA A 8 2.97 -11.29 3.62
C ALA A 8 2.87 -9.75 3.51
N ILE A 9 2.46 -9.07 4.59
CA ILE A 9 2.40 -7.60 4.63
C ILE A 9 3.78 -6.99 4.40
N ILE A 10 4.84 -7.55 4.99
CA ILE A 10 6.22 -7.08 4.78
C ILE A 10 6.64 -7.23 3.31
N ILE A 11 6.34 -8.37 2.68
CA ILE A 11 6.63 -8.59 1.25
C ILE A 11 5.86 -7.58 0.39
N ALA A 12 4.60 -7.31 0.71
CA ALA A 12 3.80 -6.30 0.03
C ALA A 12 4.45 -4.91 0.13
N LEU A 13 4.90 -4.53 1.34
CA LEU A 13 5.58 -3.27 1.60
C LEU A 13 6.87 -3.15 0.78
N PHE A 14 7.69 -4.19 0.71
CA PHE A 14 8.90 -4.18 -0.11
C PHE A 14 8.61 -4.03 -1.61
N GLY A 15 7.66 -4.79 -2.15
CA GLY A 15 7.27 -4.71 -3.55
C GLY A 15 6.70 -3.34 -3.92
N TRP A 16 5.88 -2.78 -3.04
CA TRP A 16 5.37 -1.42 -3.20
C TRP A 16 6.47 -0.37 -3.14
N PHE A 17 7.42 -0.48 -2.21
CA PHE A 17 8.54 0.46 -2.12
C PHE A 17 9.41 0.44 -3.38
N ALA A 18 9.67 -0.75 -3.93
CA ALA A 18 10.35 -0.88 -5.23
C ALA A 18 9.57 -0.19 -6.36
N THR A 19 8.24 -0.31 -6.35
CA THR A 19 7.34 0.37 -7.30
C THR A 19 7.37 1.89 -7.13
N ILE A 20 7.39 2.39 -5.90
CA ILE A 20 7.54 3.82 -5.60
C ILE A 20 8.87 4.34 -6.15
N ILE A 21 9.98 3.63 -5.94
CA ILE A 21 11.29 4.01 -6.45
C ILE A 21 11.27 4.05 -7.98
N ALA A 22 10.66 3.07 -8.64
CA ALA A 22 10.50 3.03 -10.09
C ALA A 22 9.67 4.21 -10.62
N ILE A 23 8.53 4.51 -9.98
CA ILE A 23 7.68 5.67 -10.30
C ILE A 23 8.43 6.99 -10.06
N SER A 24 9.20 7.07 -8.98
CA SER A 24 9.99 8.25 -8.62
C SER A 24 11.09 8.53 -9.65
N ARG A 25 11.73 7.48 -10.18
CA ARG A 25 12.71 7.59 -11.27
C ARG A 25 12.10 7.89 -12.64
N SER A 26 10.79 7.69 -12.81
CA SER A 26 10.09 7.99 -14.07
C SER A 26 10.01 9.50 -14.33
N LYS A 27 9.95 9.92 -15.61
CA LYS A 27 9.80 11.33 -16.04
C LYS A 27 8.38 11.89 -15.84
N LEU A 28 7.56 11.27 -14.98
CA LEU A 28 6.20 11.72 -14.69
C LEU A 28 6.21 13.01 -13.86
N SER A 29 5.19 13.87 -14.05
CA SER A 29 5.03 15.07 -13.22
C SER A 29 4.84 14.67 -11.75
N SER A 30 5.31 15.52 -10.83
CA SER A 30 5.23 15.27 -9.38
C SER A 30 3.79 15.00 -8.91
N GLN A 31 2.80 15.61 -9.56
CA GLN A 31 1.38 15.37 -9.28
C GLN A 31 0.93 13.97 -9.70
N ARG A 32 1.35 13.48 -10.88
CA ARG A 32 1.04 12.12 -11.35
C ARG A 32 1.75 11.06 -10.52
N LYS A 33 3.03 11.28 -10.16
CA LYS A 33 3.76 10.39 -9.25
C LYS A 33 2.99 10.21 -7.94
N ARG A 34 2.53 11.32 -7.35
CA ARG A 34 1.77 11.31 -6.09
C ARG A 34 0.41 10.63 -6.21
N MET A 35 -0.30 10.82 -7.32
CA MET A 35 -1.56 10.10 -7.59
C MET A 35 -1.37 8.60 -7.78
N LEU A 36 -0.20 8.15 -8.23
CA LEU A 36 0.10 6.73 -8.41
C LEU A 36 0.61 6.04 -7.14
N LEU A 37 1.12 6.80 -6.15
CA LEU A 37 1.65 6.23 -4.90
C LEU A 37 0.63 5.38 -4.13
N VAL A 38 -0.59 5.90 -3.95
CA VAL A 38 -1.64 5.22 -3.17
C VAL A 38 -2.28 4.04 -3.92
N PRO A 39 -2.75 4.17 -5.19
CA PRO A 39 -3.34 3.04 -5.89
C PRO A 39 -2.32 1.96 -6.29
N SER A 40 -1.02 2.28 -6.43
CA SER A 40 0.01 1.26 -6.70
C SER A 40 0.22 0.27 -5.53
N TRP A 41 -0.30 0.57 -4.34
CA TRP A 41 -0.31 -0.35 -3.20
C TRP A 41 -1.27 -1.54 -3.40
N ILE A 42 -2.40 -1.32 -4.08
CA ILE A 42 -3.49 -2.30 -4.17
C ILE A 42 -3.04 -3.63 -4.81
N PRO A 43 -2.31 -3.65 -5.94
CA PRO A 43 -1.84 -4.91 -6.53
C PRO A 43 -0.94 -5.73 -5.60
N TRP A 44 -0.06 -5.07 -4.84
CA TRP A 44 0.83 -5.72 -3.88
C TRP A 44 0.08 -6.30 -2.70
N LEU A 45 -0.97 -5.62 -2.26
CA LEU A 45 -1.87 -6.06 -1.21
C LEU A 45 -2.62 -7.33 -1.63
N VAL A 46 -3.18 -7.33 -2.85
CA VAL A 46 -3.88 -8.50 -3.42
C VAL A 46 -2.92 -9.68 -3.58
N LEU A 47 -1.71 -9.46 -4.09
CA LEU A 47 -0.70 -10.52 -4.24
C LEU A 47 -0.28 -11.10 -2.89
N ALA A 48 -0.01 -10.25 -1.90
CA ALA A 48 0.46 -10.68 -0.60
C ALA A 48 -0.62 -11.36 0.23
N LEU A 49 -1.84 -10.79 0.26
CA LEU A 49 -2.95 -11.37 1.02
C LEU A 49 -3.62 -12.54 0.29
N GLY A 50 -3.41 -12.70 -1.01
CA GLY A 50 -3.93 -13.85 -1.77
C GLY A 50 -3.54 -15.19 -1.16
N ALA A 51 -2.28 -15.38 -0.77
CA ALA A 51 -1.82 -16.63 -0.16
C ALA A 51 -2.46 -16.91 1.22
N PRO A 52 -2.48 -15.96 2.19
CA PRO A 52 -3.22 -16.11 3.45
C PRO A 52 -4.73 -16.33 3.30
N ILE A 53 -5.37 -15.64 2.35
CA ILE A 53 -6.81 -15.76 2.09
C ILE A 53 -7.13 -17.16 1.54
N LEU A 54 -6.38 -17.63 0.54
CA LEU A 54 -6.56 -18.96 -0.06
C LEU A 54 -6.25 -20.09 0.93
N SER A 55 -5.34 -19.84 1.87
CA SER A 55 -4.98 -20.78 2.94
C SER A 55 -5.98 -20.76 4.11
N GLY A 56 -7.00 -19.90 4.08
CA GLY A 56 -7.99 -19.75 5.16
C GLY A 56 -7.44 -19.14 6.45
N LEU A 57 -6.23 -18.57 6.42
CA LEU A 57 -5.57 -17.97 7.58
C LEU A 57 -6.14 -16.60 7.94
N ILE A 58 -6.82 -15.95 6.99
CA ILE A 58 -7.47 -14.66 7.18
C ILE A 58 -8.79 -14.62 6.41
N SER A 59 -9.83 -14.04 6.99
CA SER A 59 -11.11 -13.87 6.30
C SER A 59 -10.99 -12.77 5.23
N TRP A 60 -11.82 -12.85 4.18
CA TRP A 60 -11.88 -11.81 3.15
C TRP A 60 -12.23 -10.43 3.73
N GLN A 61 -13.06 -10.39 4.77
CA GLN A 61 -13.41 -9.16 5.49
C GLN A 61 -12.22 -8.59 6.26
N ASP A 62 -11.45 -9.42 6.96
CA ASP A 62 -10.26 -8.96 7.70
C ASP A 62 -9.18 -8.44 6.75
N ALA A 63 -9.00 -9.08 5.59
CA ALA A 63 -8.09 -8.62 4.56
C ALA A 63 -8.51 -7.25 3.99
N LEU A 64 -9.80 -7.05 3.74
CA LEU A 64 -10.35 -5.77 3.30
C LEU A 64 -10.23 -4.69 4.38
N ASN A 65 -10.47 -5.02 5.64
CA ASN A 65 -10.32 -4.09 6.76
C ASN A 65 -8.86 -3.67 6.95
N LEU A 66 -7.93 -4.62 6.87
CA LEU A 66 -6.48 -4.33 6.91
C LEU A 66 -6.05 -3.48 5.74
N GLY A 67 -6.46 -3.86 4.53
CA GLY A 67 -6.11 -3.11 3.33
C GLY A 67 -6.68 -1.70 3.34
N GLY A 68 -7.96 -1.58 3.71
CA GLY A 68 -8.67 -0.32 3.85
C GLY A 68 -8.05 0.60 4.92
N ALA A 69 -7.68 0.06 6.08
CA ALA A 69 -7.00 0.82 7.13
C ALA A 69 -5.66 1.39 6.65
N ILE A 70 -4.85 0.57 5.96
CA ILE A 70 -3.55 0.99 5.41
C ILE A 70 -3.75 2.05 4.31
N THR A 71 -4.65 1.83 3.36
CA THR A 71 -4.97 2.79 2.30
C THR A 71 -5.49 4.12 2.86
N THR A 72 -6.31 4.06 3.91
CA THR A 72 -6.85 5.24 4.58
C THR A 72 -5.73 6.02 5.28
N GLY A 73 -4.83 5.33 6.01
CA GLY A 73 -3.66 5.95 6.61
C GLY A 73 -2.73 6.63 5.59
N MET A 74 -2.54 6.00 4.42
CA MET A 74 -1.79 6.60 3.31
C MET A 74 -2.48 7.84 2.73
N LEU A 75 -3.80 7.77 2.51
CA LEU A 75 -4.60 8.90 2.03
C LEU A 75 -4.51 10.09 2.99
N VAL A 76 -4.72 9.84 4.28
CA VAL A 76 -4.59 10.85 5.34
C VAL A 76 -3.19 11.46 5.34
N SER A 77 -2.14 10.63 5.25
CA SER A 77 -0.75 11.12 5.18
C SER A 77 -0.49 12.00 3.97
N VAL A 78 -1.04 11.65 2.80
CA VAL A 78 -0.93 12.47 1.58
C VAL A 78 -1.68 13.79 1.72
N VAL A 79 -2.88 13.79 2.30
CA VAL A 79 -3.69 15.00 2.52
C VAL A 79 -3.02 15.92 3.52
N ILE A 80 -2.57 15.41 4.67
CA ILE A 80 -1.83 16.19 5.68
C ILE A 80 -0.55 16.77 5.08
N SER A 81 0.17 15.99 4.27
CA SER A 81 1.37 16.47 3.57
C SER A 81 1.07 17.50 2.46
N ARG A 82 -0.19 17.69 2.04
CA ARG A 82 -0.60 18.85 1.21
C ARG A 82 -0.85 20.10 2.05
N SER A 83 -1.19 19.95 3.33
CA SER A 83 -1.44 21.03 4.28
C SER A 83 -0.18 21.54 5.00
N GLY A 84 1.00 21.02 4.64
CA GLY A 84 2.28 21.49 5.17
C GLY A 84 2.52 22.98 4.85
N PRO A 85 3.20 23.74 5.73
CA PRO A 85 3.29 25.18 5.63
C PRO A 85 3.95 25.57 4.30
N ARG A 86 3.29 26.42 3.50
CA ARG A 86 3.97 27.26 2.52
C ARG A 86 4.95 28.13 3.31
N ARG A 87 6.22 27.73 3.34
CA ARG A 87 7.34 28.62 3.67
C ARG A 87 8.13 28.83 2.39
#